data_AF-A0AAN8VBU1-F1
#
_entry.id   AF-A0AAN8VBU1-F1
#
_cell.length_a   1.000
_cell.length_b   1.000
_cell.length_c   1.000
_cell.angle_alpha   90.00
_cell.angle_beta   90.00
_cell.angle_gamma   90.00
#
_symmetry.space_group_name_H-M   'P 1'
#
loop_
_entity.id
_entity.type
_entity.pdbx_description
1 polymer ?
#
loop_
_entity_poly.entity_id
_entity_poly.type
_entity_poly.pdbx_seq_one_letter_code
_entity_poly.pdbx_strand_id
1 'polypeptide(L)'
;MTSGEAEKGIPKEDPIASLPSQVSRVGIITCDRSRYKYDICTINGPNVLNPTISTFFAVDPTNSTPSTPSIEKIKPQPRKWQEKPMSRVNHVTLISGGPIRPNCEIQHSVPALVFSIGNFNGNYWHDFADGLIPLFITVKSFFHDQDFVMVIDQSYDYFINKYRDLLHGLSKQRIIRMDGENTTHCFPWAIIGLITHGHMTINPNWLPSPITLHHFRDFLAQTYGGRNKHTISLHQPSARSRPRLVFACRHHGGRVILNYVEAKQAMEEVGFEVIEFEPTINSNLRENFAIVNSSHALLGVHGAGLTHFLFLRPGSPFLQIVLIGQDEPAEICFRNPSPYLGLDYLEYKINVYESSYLDKYGQDDVVLNNPEALLKDGWNKELQELYLIKQDVKLDLSRFRPYLEETYKKAKRFMEKEG
;
A
#
# COMPACT_ATOMS: atom_id res chain seq x y z
N MET A 1 -2.23 -6.39 -12.04
CA MET A 1 -2.91 -5.10 -11.86
C MET A 1 -1.93 -3.96 -12.05
N THR A 2 -2.34 -2.89 -12.72
CA THR A 2 -1.60 -1.64 -12.81
C THR A 2 -2.14 -0.66 -11.76
N SER A 3 -1.30 0.25 -11.25
CA SER A 3 -1.63 1.19 -10.16
C SER A 3 -2.68 2.24 -10.52
N GLY A 4 -3.29 2.19 -11.71
CA GLY A 4 -4.17 3.25 -12.22
C GLY A 4 -5.64 2.87 -12.28
N GLU A 5 -6.10 1.84 -11.56
CA GLU A 5 -7.53 1.66 -11.33
C GLU A 5 -8.03 2.77 -10.38
N ALA A 6 -8.36 3.93 -10.95
CA ALA A 6 -9.02 5.05 -10.29
C ALA A 6 -10.48 5.17 -10.74
N GLU A 7 -11.34 5.63 -9.84
CA GLU A 7 -12.77 5.32 -9.81
C GLU A 7 -13.63 6.56 -9.66
N LYS A 8 -14.57 6.71 -10.59
CA LYS A 8 -15.67 7.66 -10.45
C LYS A 8 -16.59 7.24 -9.30
N GLY A 9 -16.84 8.18 -8.37
CA GLY A 9 -18.04 8.15 -7.53
C GLY A 9 -17.89 7.62 -6.10
N ILE A 10 -16.69 7.62 -5.50
CA ILE A 10 -16.52 7.26 -4.08
C ILE A 10 -17.24 8.32 -3.20
N PRO A 11 -18.26 7.94 -2.40
CA PRO A 11 -18.87 8.85 -1.45
C PRO A 11 -17.84 9.31 -0.42
N LYS A 12 -17.89 10.58 0.00
CA LYS A 12 -17.10 11.05 1.15
C LYS A 12 -17.47 10.20 2.36
N GLU A 13 -16.51 9.48 2.93
CA GLU A 13 -16.73 8.63 4.09
C GLU A 13 -16.86 9.46 5.37
N ASP A 14 -17.83 9.08 6.19
CA ASP A 14 -18.00 9.58 7.55
C ASP A 14 -16.95 8.98 8.50
N PRO A 15 -16.67 9.64 9.64
CA PRO A 15 -15.78 9.12 10.67
C PRO A 15 -16.04 7.65 10.98
N ILE A 16 -15.00 6.92 11.38
CA ILE A 16 -15.23 5.71 12.17
C ILE A 16 -16.08 6.16 13.36
N ALA A 17 -17.36 5.83 13.34
CA ALA A 17 -18.21 5.89 14.52
C ALA A 17 -17.43 5.08 15.53
N SER A 18 -17.00 5.74 16.61
CA SER A 18 -16.13 5.22 17.65
C SER A 18 -16.15 3.69 17.65
N LEU A 19 -15.07 3.08 17.14
CA LEU A 19 -14.78 1.67 17.38
C LEU A 19 -15.05 1.48 18.87
N PRO A 20 -16.02 0.65 19.28
CA PRO A 20 -16.59 0.75 20.61
C PRO A 20 -15.48 0.64 21.65
N SER A 21 -15.10 1.80 22.19
CA SER A 21 -14.25 1.90 23.36
C SER A 21 -15.07 1.29 24.48
N GLN A 22 -14.78 0.03 24.79
CA GLN A 22 -15.44 -0.70 25.87
C GLN A 22 -16.99 -0.64 25.84
N VAL A 23 -17.62 -0.72 24.66
CA VAL A 23 -19.07 -0.98 24.62
C VAL A 23 -19.25 -2.48 24.80
N SER A 24 -20.04 -2.86 25.81
CA SER A 24 -20.59 -4.19 26.03
C SER A 24 -20.79 -4.94 24.70
N ARG A 25 -19.95 -5.95 24.44
CA ARG A 25 -19.96 -6.77 23.22
C ARG A 25 -21.21 -7.65 23.22
N VAL A 26 -22.31 -7.14 22.68
CA VAL A 26 -23.55 -7.90 22.54
C VAL A 26 -23.42 -8.78 21.28
N GLY A 27 -23.01 -10.03 21.47
CA GLY A 27 -22.94 -11.05 20.41
C GLY A 27 -21.58 -11.74 20.28
N ILE A 28 -21.61 -13.07 20.12
CA ILE A 28 -20.42 -13.91 19.91
C ILE A 28 -19.73 -13.58 18.58
N ILE A 29 -20.50 -13.25 17.55
CA ILE A 29 -20.00 -12.76 16.26
C ILE A 29 -20.64 -11.40 15.99
N THR A 30 -19.83 -10.41 15.59
CA THR A 30 -20.31 -9.08 15.22
C THR A 30 -19.62 -8.63 13.93
N CYS A 31 -20.39 -8.20 12.93
CA CYS A 31 -19.88 -7.71 11.65
C CYS A 31 -20.32 -6.27 11.39
N ASP A 32 -19.37 -5.38 11.11
CA ASP A 32 -19.63 -4.05 10.56
C ASP A 32 -19.48 -4.10 9.03
N ARG A 33 -20.60 -3.84 8.36
CA ARG A 33 -20.69 -3.72 6.89
C ARG A 33 -21.19 -2.36 6.44
N SER A 34 -21.27 -1.39 7.35
CA SER A 34 -21.74 -0.04 7.06
C SER A 34 -20.75 0.74 6.18
N ARG A 35 -19.48 0.32 6.18
CA ARG A 35 -18.40 0.97 5.44
C ARG A 35 -18.49 0.63 3.95
N TYR A 36 -18.25 1.64 3.12
CA TYR A 36 -18.17 1.48 1.68
C TYR A 36 -16.90 0.71 1.28
N LYS A 37 -15.79 0.96 2.00
CA LYS A 37 -14.48 0.49 1.57
C LYS A 37 -14.09 -0.93 2.00
N TYR A 38 -14.61 -1.40 3.13
CA TYR A 38 -14.25 -2.67 3.73
C TYR A 38 -15.40 -3.25 4.54
N ASP A 39 -15.35 -4.55 4.81
CA ASP A 39 -16.14 -5.18 5.86
C ASP A 39 -15.18 -5.64 6.96
N ILE A 40 -15.65 -5.68 8.20
CA ILE A 40 -14.89 -6.25 9.31
C ILE A 40 -15.80 -7.03 10.25
N CYS A 41 -15.37 -8.21 10.65
CA CYS A 41 -16.07 -9.03 11.64
C CYS A 41 -15.16 -9.33 12.82
N THR A 42 -15.78 -9.55 13.98
CA THR A 42 -15.12 -9.95 15.23
C THR A 42 -15.78 -11.22 15.76
N ILE A 43 -14.97 -12.14 16.29
CA ILE A 43 -15.43 -13.26 17.10
C ILE A 43 -15.03 -12.98 18.54
N ASN A 44 -16.01 -12.70 19.38
CA ASN A 44 -15.87 -12.28 20.77
C ASN A 44 -15.87 -13.51 21.69
N GLY A 45 -14.80 -14.30 21.61
CA GLY A 45 -14.60 -15.45 22.49
C GLY A 45 -13.83 -16.59 21.84
N PRO A 46 -13.63 -17.69 22.59
CA PRO A 46 -12.89 -18.83 22.10
C PRO A 46 -13.47 -19.35 20.79
N ASN A 47 -12.61 -19.68 19.84
CA ASN A 47 -13.03 -20.12 18.52
C ASN A 47 -12.04 -21.12 17.93
N VAL A 48 -12.52 -21.93 16.99
CA VAL A 48 -11.72 -22.91 16.26
C VAL A 48 -11.76 -22.58 14.77
N LEU A 49 -10.61 -22.35 14.16
CA LEU A 49 -10.41 -22.27 12.72
C LEU A 49 -10.21 -23.68 12.16
N ASN A 50 -11.06 -24.06 11.21
CA ASN A 50 -10.78 -25.12 10.25
C ASN A 50 -10.32 -24.49 8.92
N PRO A 51 -9.02 -24.53 8.60
CA PRO A 51 -8.48 -23.87 7.42
C PRO A 51 -8.89 -24.58 6.12
N THR A 52 -9.09 -25.91 6.14
CA THR A 52 -9.46 -26.71 4.95
C THR A 52 -10.78 -26.26 4.33
N ILE A 53 -11.70 -25.73 5.14
CA ILE A 53 -13.00 -25.20 4.68
C ILE A 53 -13.15 -23.70 4.94
N SER A 54 -12.06 -23.01 5.30
CA SER A 54 -12.05 -21.57 5.60
C SER A 54 -13.15 -21.13 6.57
N THR A 55 -13.33 -21.89 7.66
CA THR A 55 -14.45 -21.69 8.59
C THR A 55 -13.97 -21.54 10.03
N PHE A 56 -14.45 -20.49 10.70
CA PHE A 56 -14.33 -20.32 12.14
C PHE A 56 -15.60 -20.78 12.85
N PHE A 57 -15.44 -21.54 13.93
CA PHE A 57 -16.50 -21.98 14.83
C PHE A 57 -16.34 -21.28 16.17
N ALA A 58 -17.25 -20.38 16.51
CA ALA A 58 -17.24 -19.68 17.78
C ALA A 58 -17.82 -20.56 18.90
N VAL A 59 -17.19 -20.53 20.07
CA VAL A 59 -17.60 -21.30 21.25
C VAL A 59 -18.49 -20.42 22.12
N ASP A 60 -19.74 -20.83 22.32
CA ASP A 60 -20.61 -20.22 23.31
C ASP A 60 -20.22 -20.73 24.72
N PRO A 61 -19.76 -19.86 25.63
CA PRO A 61 -19.40 -20.28 26.98
C PRO A 61 -20.60 -20.69 27.84
N THR A 62 -21.84 -20.35 27.44
CA THR A 62 -23.02 -20.54 28.29
C THR A 62 -23.67 -21.92 28.19
N ASN A 63 -23.29 -22.79 27.24
CA ASN A 63 -23.87 -24.14 27.05
C ASN A 63 -25.43 -24.17 27.03
N SER A 64 -26.09 -23.04 26.88
CA SER A 64 -27.54 -22.94 27.02
C SER A 64 -28.21 -23.20 25.68
N THR A 65 -28.63 -24.46 25.48
CA THR A 65 -29.45 -24.98 24.37
C THR A 65 -28.86 -24.79 22.95
N PRO A 66 -29.12 -25.73 22.01
CA PRO A 66 -28.72 -25.53 20.63
C PRO A 66 -29.53 -24.38 20.02
N SER A 67 -29.01 -23.17 20.12
CA SER A 67 -29.49 -22.05 19.31
C SER A 67 -29.28 -22.41 17.84
N THR A 68 -30.24 -22.05 17.00
CA THR A 68 -30.10 -22.15 15.54
C THR A 68 -28.73 -21.60 15.11
N PRO A 69 -27.92 -22.35 14.35
CA PRO A 69 -26.61 -21.89 13.92
C PRO A 69 -26.75 -20.57 13.16
N SER A 70 -26.05 -19.54 13.60
CA SER A 70 -25.88 -18.30 12.86
C SER A 70 -24.62 -18.41 12.01
N ILE A 71 -24.76 -18.11 10.72
CA ILE A 71 -23.70 -18.24 9.71
C ILE A 71 -23.49 -16.86 9.07
N GLU A 72 -22.28 -16.33 9.24
CA GLU A 72 -21.80 -15.13 8.56
C GLU A 72 -20.75 -15.49 7.52
N LYS A 73 -20.68 -14.73 6.43
CA LYS A 73 -19.65 -14.88 5.38
C LYS A 73 -19.01 -13.53 5.08
N ILE A 74 -17.69 -13.48 5.03
CA ILE A 74 -16.94 -12.25 4.78
C ILE A 74 -15.78 -12.52 3.83
N LYS A 75 -15.49 -11.57 2.95
CA LYS A 75 -14.25 -11.53 2.17
C LYS A 75 -13.27 -10.61 2.89
N PRO A 76 -12.20 -11.13 3.51
CA PRO A 76 -11.40 -10.37 4.46
C PRO A 76 -10.34 -9.51 3.74
N GLN A 77 -10.77 -8.65 2.82
CA GLN A 77 -9.92 -7.83 1.95
C GLN A 77 -10.54 -6.42 1.85
N PRO A 78 -9.74 -5.33 1.94
CA PRO A 78 -10.24 -4.00 1.62
C PRO A 78 -10.49 -3.94 0.09
N ARG A 79 -11.27 -2.97 -0.37
CA ARG A 79 -11.83 -2.90 -1.75
C ARG A 79 -13.19 -3.57 -1.95
N LYS A 80 -14.02 -3.58 -0.91
CA LYS A 80 -15.40 -4.06 -0.94
C LYS A 80 -16.20 -3.58 -2.16
N TRP A 81 -15.98 -2.34 -2.58
CA TRP A 81 -16.69 -1.70 -3.68
C TRP A 81 -16.26 -2.17 -5.08
N GLN A 82 -15.12 -2.85 -5.22
CA GLN A 82 -14.64 -3.39 -6.50
C GLN A 82 -15.19 -4.81 -6.75
N GLU A 83 -16.47 -4.90 -7.12
CA GLU A 83 -17.20 -6.19 -7.27
C GLU A 83 -16.46 -7.23 -8.12
N LYS A 84 -15.96 -6.82 -9.30
CA LYS A 84 -15.29 -7.72 -10.25
C LYS A 84 -14.02 -8.33 -9.65
N PRO A 85 -13.02 -7.55 -9.20
CA PRO A 85 -11.90 -8.08 -8.45
C PRO A 85 -12.30 -8.88 -7.19
N MET A 86 -13.23 -8.37 -6.38
CA MET A 86 -13.67 -9.03 -5.15
C MET A 86 -14.31 -10.40 -5.41
N SER A 87 -14.87 -10.65 -6.59
CA SER A 87 -15.42 -11.97 -6.95
C SER A 87 -14.43 -13.13 -6.81
N ARG A 88 -13.12 -12.85 -6.90
CA ARG A 88 -12.02 -13.82 -6.81
C ARG A 88 -11.39 -13.94 -5.42
N VAL A 89 -11.86 -13.15 -4.46
CA VAL A 89 -11.44 -13.24 -3.06
C VAL A 89 -12.30 -14.31 -2.37
N ASN A 90 -11.65 -15.22 -1.65
CA ASN A 90 -12.34 -16.30 -0.94
C ASN A 90 -13.21 -15.76 0.20
N HIS A 91 -14.30 -16.48 0.50
CA HIS A 91 -15.07 -16.21 1.71
C HIS A 91 -14.47 -16.95 2.90
N VAL A 92 -14.40 -16.27 4.03
CA VAL A 92 -14.27 -16.89 5.35
C VAL A 92 -15.67 -16.99 5.95
N THR A 93 -16.03 -18.20 6.39
CA THR A 93 -17.33 -18.47 7.03
C THR A 93 -17.17 -18.43 8.55
N LEU A 94 -18.08 -17.76 9.25
CA LEU A 94 -18.09 -17.68 10.71
C LEU A 94 -19.38 -18.31 11.21
N ILE A 95 -19.28 -19.32 12.07
CA ILE A 95 -20.42 -20.07 12.59
C ILE A 95 -20.47 -19.88 14.11
N SER A 96 -21.64 -19.51 14.63
CA SER A 96 -21.93 -19.52 16.07
C SER A 96 -23.20 -20.31 16.35
N GLY A 97 -23.25 -21.02 17.47
CA GLY A 97 -24.33 -21.97 17.76
C GLY A 97 -24.23 -23.25 16.91
N GLY A 98 -24.72 -24.35 17.46
CA GLY A 98 -24.71 -25.67 16.82
C GLY A 98 -23.84 -26.71 17.55
N PRO A 99 -24.17 -28.01 17.40
CA PRO A 99 -23.56 -29.07 18.22
C PRO A 99 -22.19 -29.55 17.73
N ILE A 100 -21.80 -29.26 16.49
CA ILE A 100 -20.61 -29.83 15.85
C ILE A 100 -19.57 -28.75 15.61
N ARG A 101 -18.41 -28.92 16.24
CA ARG A 101 -17.20 -28.16 15.99
C ARG A 101 -16.03 -29.13 15.88
N PRO A 102 -15.03 -28.84 15.03
CA PRO A 102 -13.83 -29.66 14.99
C PRO A 102 -13.10 -29.61 16.33
N ASN A 103 -12.34 -30.68 16.63
CA ASN A 103 -11.43 -30.69 17.76
C ASN A 103 -10.32 -29.65 17.56
N CYS A 104 -9.73 -29.20 18.66
CA CYS A 104 -8.58 -28.32 18.62
C CYS A 104 -7.29 -29.12 18.51
N GLU A 105 -6.47 -28.87 17.49
CA GLU A 105 -5.14 -29.48 17.38
C GLU A 105 -4.02 -28.54 17.87
N ILE A 106 -4.11 -27.24 17.55
CA ILE A 106 -3.16 -26.23 18.02
C ILE A 106 -3.88 -25.13 18.79
N GLN A 107 -3.53 -25.00 20.07
CA GLN A 107 -4.05 -23.96 20.95
C GLN A 107 -3.14 -22.72 20.95
N HIS A 108 -3.70 -21.56 20.62
CA HIS A 108 -3.00 -20.27 20.73
C HIS A 108 -3.48 -19.51 21.97
N SER A 109 -2.55 -18.79 22.62
CA SER A 109 -2.84 -17.91 23.77
C SER A 109 -3.16 -16.47 23.37
N VAL A 110 -2.92 -16.12 22.11
CA VAL A 110 -3.11 -14.79 21.53
C VAL A 110 -4.15 -14.84 20.40
N PRO A 111 -4.84 -13.73 20.11
CA PRO A 111 -5.90 -13.69 19.10
C PRO A 111 -5.41 -13.88 17.66
N ALA A 112 -6.35 -14.10 16.75
CA ALA A 112 -6.10 -14.11 15.31
C ALA A 112 -6.48 -12.78 14.64
N LEU A 113 -5.69 -12.35 13.67
CA LEU A 113 -6.07 -11.37 12.65
C LEU A 113 -6.10 -12.07 11.28
N VAL A 114 -7.28 -12.17 10.70
CA VAL A 114 -7.54 -12.88 9.44
C VAL A 114 -7.71 -11.90 8.30
N PHE A 115 -6.91 -12.06 7.25
CA PHE A 115 -7.03 -11.25 6.03
C PHE A 115 -6.64 -12.04 4.80
N SER A 116 -7.09 -11.60 3.63
CA SER A 116 -6.69 -12.16 2.34
C SER A 116 -5.70 -11.21 1.68
N ILE A 117 -4.75 -11.74 0.90
CA ILE A 117 -3.96 -10.94 -0.05
C ILE A 117 -4.30 -11.31 -1.50
N GLY A 118 -5.41 -12.01 -1.70
CA GLY A 118 -5.85 -12.47 -3.00
C GLY A 118 -6.21 -11.32 -3.94
N ASN A 119 -5.90 -11.55 -5.22
CA ASN A 119 -6.35 -10.80 -6.40
C ASN A 119 -5.88 -9.34 -6.55
N PHE A 120 -5.57 -8.58 -5.50
CA PHE A 120 -5.09 -7.19 -5.63
C PHE A 120 -3.56 -7.06 -5.51
N ASN A 121 -2.94 -7.96 -4.75
CA ASN A 121 -1.52 -7.92 -4.43
C ASN A 121 -0.66 -8.60 -5.52
N GLY A 122 0.63 -8.22 -5.62
CA GLY A 122 1.54 -8.63 -6.70
C GLY A 122 2.06 -7.48 -7.57
N ASN A 123 1.55 -6.28 -7.34
CA ASN A 123 2.13 -5.02 -7.79
C ASN A 123 2.54 -4.24 -6.53
N TYR A 124 3.76 -3.68 -6.55
CA TYR A 124 4.36 -3.02 -5.39
C TYR A 124 3.50 -1.91 -4.77
N TRP A 125 2.73 -1.17 -5.57
CA TRP A 125 1.81 -0.16 -5.03
C TRP A 125 0.62 -0.78 -4.29
N HIS A 126 -0.01 -1.80 -4.88
CA HIS A 126 -1.15 -2.50 -4.26
C HIS A 126 -0.74 -3.26 -3.00
N ASP A 127 0.48 -3.81 -2.96
CA ASP A 127 1.02 -4.46 -1.77
C ASP A 127 0.99 -3.52 -0.55
N PHE A 128 1.26 -2.22 -0.76
CA PHE A 128 1.19 -1.20 0.28
C PHE A 128 -0.22 -0.66 0.49
N ALA A 129 -0.88 -0.23 -0.59
CA ALA A 129 -2.17 0.47 -0.54
C ALA A 129 -3.30 -0.43 -0.03
N ASP A 130 -3.30 -1.71 -0.44
CA ASP A 130 -4.39 -2.64 -0.16
C ASP A 130 -3.99 -3.73 0.86
N GLY A 131 -2.69 -3.91 1.11
CA GLY A 131 -2.17 -4.87 2.09
C GLY A 131 -1.59 -4.21 3.34
N LEU A 132 -0.37 -3.68 3.23
CA LEU A 132 0.44 -3.31 4.39
C LEU A 132 -0.10 -2.11 5.18
N ILE A 133 -0.61 -1.08 4.51
CA ILE A 133 -1.21 0.08 5.21
C ILE A 133 -2.52 -0.33 5.91
N PRO A 134 -3.48 -1.00 5.24
CA PRO A 134 -4.67 -1.51 5.91
C PRO A 134 -4.36 -2.46 7.09
N LEU A 135 -3.36 -3.32 6.93
CA LEU A 135 -2.87 -4.17 8.01
C LEU A 135 -2.35 -3.34 9.19
N PHE A 136 -1.50 -2.34 8.93
CA PHE A 136 -0.99 -1.46 9.98
C PHE A 136 -2.10 -0.70 10.73
N ILE A 137 -3.07 -0.16 9.99
CA ILE A 137 -4.24 0.51 10.58
C ILE A 137 -4.99 -0.47 11.50
N THR A 138 -5.31 -1.65 11.00
CA THR A 138 -6.07 -2.67 11.75
C THR A 138 -5.33 -3.10 13.00
N VAL A 139 -4.02 -3.33 12.91
CA VAL A 139 -3.19 -3.70 14.06
C VAL A 139 -3.24 -2.62 15.15
N LYS A 140 -3.10 -1.35 14.75
CA LYS A 140 -3.13 -0.21 15.69
C LYS A 140 -4.52 0.08 16.24
N SER A 141 -5.58 -0.33 15.55
CA SER A 141 -6.98 -0.20 16.02
C SER A 141 -7.38 -1.22 17.08
N PHE A 142 -6.85 -2.44 17.02
CA PHE A 142 -7.38 -3.56 17.83
C PHE A 142 -6.40 -4.16 18.82
N PHE A 143 -5.10 -4.12 18.54
CA PHE A 143 -4.15 -4.94 19.28
C PHE A 143 -3.33 -4.16 20.31
N HIS A 144 -3.23 -2.82 20.27
CA HIS A 144 -2.62 -1.98 21.33
C HIS A 144 -1.46 -2.63 22.12
N ASP A 145 -0.41 -3.07 21.42
CA ASP A 145 0.80 -3.77 21.92
C ASP A 145 0.64 -5.24 22.36
N GLN A 146 -0.55 -5.81 22.25
CA GLN A 146 -0.81 -7.25 22.30
C GLN A 146 -0.31 -7.93 21.02
N ASP A 147 0.40 -9.05 21.18
CA ASP A 147 0.78 -9.90 20.06
C ASP A 147 -0.43 -10.70 19.52
N PHE A 148 -0.36 -11.15 18.27
CA PHE A 148 -1.47 -11.83 17.60
C PHE A 148 -0.96 -12.75 16.49
N VAL A 149 -1.74 -13.76 16.10
CA VAL A 149 -1.42 -14.62 14.97
C VAL A 149 -2.03 -14.03 13.69
N MET A 150 -1.20 -13.78 12.69
CA MET A 150 -1.68 -13.48 11.33
C MET A 150 -2.15 -14.78 10.67
N VAL A 151 -3.40 -14.80 10.22
CA VAL A 151 -3.98 -15.89 9.44
C VAL A 151 -4.28 -15.34 8.05
N ILE A 152 -3.54 -15.81 7.05
CA ILE A 152 -3.55 -15.21 5.71
C ILE A 152 -4.14 -16.19 4.69
N ASP A 153 -5.22 -15.77 4.04
CA ASP A 153 -5.83 -16.46 2.90
C ASP A 153 -5.24 -15.96 1.57
N GLN A 154 -5.17 -16.86 0.57
CA GLN A 154 -4.59 -16.60 -0.75
C GLN A 154 -3.16 -16.02 -0.64
N SER A 155 -2.38 -16.58 0.28
CA SER A 155 -1.03 -16.19 0.66
C SER A 155 0.00 -16.63 -0.38
N TYR A 156 0.44 -15.74 -1.26
CA TYR A 156 1.55 -16.02 -2.19
C TYR A 156 2.90 -15.98 -1.48
N ASP A 157 3.79 -16.94 -1.77
CA ASP A 157 5.16 -17.01 -1.20
C ASP A 157 5.93 -15.69 -1.36
N TYR A 158 5.75 -15.05 -2.51
CA TYR A 158 6.32 -13.75 -2.83
C TYR A 158 6.03 -12.70 -1.75
N PHE A 159 4.77 -12.53 -1.34
CA PHE A 159 4.37 -11.48 -0.39
C PHE A 159 4.97 -11.74 0.99
N ILE A 160 4.86 -12.98 1.47
CA ILE A 160 5.37 -13.38 2.79
C ILE A 160 6.89 -13.22 2.85
N ASN A 161 7.61 -13.64 1.81
CA ASN A 161 9.06 -13.56 1.80
C ASN A 161 9.56 -12.11 1.64
N LYS A 162 8.94 -11.34 0.74
CA LYS A 162 9.33 -9.95 0.49
C LYS A 162 9.11 -9.05 1.70
N TYR A 163 7.97 -9.20 2.38
CA TYR A 163 7.58 -8.34 3.49
C TYR A 163 7.81 -8.98 4.86
N ARG A 164 8.59 -10.06 4.93
CA ARG A 164 8.88 -10.83 6.16
C ARG A 164 9.24 -9.93 7.34
N ASP A 165 10.16 -8.99 7.14
CA ASP A 165 10.64 -8.09 8.19
C ASP A 165 9.52 -7.18 8.73
N LEU A 166 8.61 -6.70 7.86
CA LEU A 166 7.46 -5.89 8.25
C LEU A 166 6.41 -6.73 8.97
N LEU A 167 6.06 -7.88 8.44
CA LEU A 167 5.10 -8.78 9.09
C LEU A 167 5.60 -9.18 10.49
N HIS A 168 6.90 -9.49 10.60
CA HIS A 168 7.54 -9.77 11.88
C HIS A 168 7.68 -8.53 12.79
N GLY A 169 7.69 -7.32 12.23
CA GLY A 169 7.65 -6.08 12.98
C GLY A 169 6.29 -5.83 13.64
N LEU A 170 5.21 -6.37 13.08
CA LEU A 170 3.85 -6.25 13.60
C LEU A 170 3.48 -7.36 14.60
N SER A 171 3.92 -8.59 14.35
CA SER A 171 3.67 -9.74 15.21
C SER A 171 4.89 -10.66 15.29
N LYS A 172 5.14 -11.24 16.46
CA LYS A 172 6.22 -12.22 16.67
C LYS A 172 5.75 -13.66 16.48
N GLN A 173 4.45 -13.86 16.29
CA GLN A 173 3.87 -15.18 16.09
C GLN A 173 4.18 -15.74 14.71
N ARG A 174 4.14 -17.07 14.60
CA ARG A 174 4.20 -17.74 13.31
C ARG A 174 2.95 -17.42 12.51
N ILE A 175 3.14 -16.92 11.29
CA ILE A 175 2.06 -16.70 10.33
C ILE A 175 1.44 -18.06 9.94
N ILE A 176 0.12 -18.14 10.01
CA ILE A 176 -0.66 -19.26 9.48
C ILE A 176 -1.10 -18.89 8.07
N ARG A 177 -0.79 -19.75 7.12
CA ARG A 177 -1.23 -19.64 5.73
C ARG A 177 -2.41 -20.58 5.57
N MET A 178 -3.59 -20.07 5.25
CA MET A 178 -4.77 -20.94 5.10
C MET A 178 -4.63 -21.88 3.90
N ASP A 179 -3.90 -21.45 2.86
CA ASP A 179 -3.64 -22.27 1.67
C ASP A 179 -2.75 -23.48 2.02
N GLY A 180 -3.35 -24.67 1.96
CA GLY A 180 -2.64 -25.93 2.23
C GLY A 180 -2.48 -26.27 3.71
N GLU A 181 -3.02 -25.46 4.64
CA GLU A 181 -3.09 -25.82 6.05
C GLU A 181 -4.26 -26.77 6.30
N ASN A 182 -4.00 -27.83 7.07
CA ASN A 182 -4.97 -28.86 7.43
C ASN A 182 -5.15 -29.00 8.94
N THR A 183 -4.32 -28.31 9.74
CA THR A 183 -4.39 -28.34 11.19
C THR A 183 -5.41 -27.31 11.68
N THR A 184 -6.24 -27.73 12.62
CA THR A 184 -7.20 -26.85 13.27
C THR A 184 -6.51 -25.99 14.33
N HIS A 185 -6.89 -24.71 14.40
CA HIS A 185 -6.28 -23.74 15.30
C HIS A 185 -7.31 -23.07 16.20
N CYS A 186 -7.01 -22.92 17.48
CA CYS A 186 -7.92 -22.32 18.44
C CYS A 186 -7.37 -21.00 18.98
N PHE A 187 -8.22 -19.99 19.00
CA PHE A 187 -7.87 -18.64 19.43
C PHE A 187 -8.80 -18.15 20.53
N PRO A 188 -8.34 -17.26 21.42
CA PRO A 188 -9.19 -16.65 22.45
C PRO A 188 -10.23 -15.67 21.88
N TRP A 189 -9.95 -15.07 20.72
CA TRP A 189 -10.84 -14.23 19.91
C TRP A 189 -10.20 -13.98 18.54
N ALA A 190 -10.96 -13.45 17.58
CA ALA A 190 -10.46 -13.19 16.22
C ALA A 190 -11.05 -11.91 15.60
N ILE A 191 -10.26 -11.25 14.75
CA ILE A 191 -10.70 -10.18 13.83
C ILE A 191 -10.57 -10.71 12.41
N ILE A 192 -11.58 -10.45 11.58
CA ILE A 192 -11.63 -10.91 10.19
C ILE A 192 -11.89 -9.72 9.27
N GLY A 193 -10.92 -9.39 8.43
CA GLY A 193 -10.91 -8.23 7.53
C GLY A 193 -9.87 -7.17 7.92
N LEU A 194 -9.65 -6.22 7.00
CA LEU A 194 -8.73 -5.10 7.19
C LEU A 194 -9.47 -3.76 7.06
N ILE A 195 -9.13 -2.82 7.94
CA ILE A 195 -9.58 -1.43 7.87
C ILE A 195 -8.73 -0.68 6.85
N THR A 196 -9.37 0.04 5.92
CA THR A 196 -8.70 1.01 5.05
C THR A 196 -9.35 2.38 5.17
N HIS A 197 -8.54 3.44 5.10
CA HIS A 197 -9.02 4.83 5.04
C HIS A 197 -9.04 5.37 3.60
N GLY A 198 -8.72 4.52 2.61
CA GLY A 198 -8.54 4.88 1.22
C GLY A 198 -7.10 4.64 0.75
N HIS A 199 -6.80 5.13 -0.44
CA HIS A 199 -5.49 4.93 -1.06
C HIS A 199 -4.40 5.64 -0.29
N MET A 200 -3.39 4.89 0.16
CA MET A 200 -2.15 5.41 0.70
C MET A 200 -2.37 6.50 1.76
N THR A 201 -3.35 6.33 2.65
CA THR A 201 -3.75 7.33 3.64
C THR A 201 -4.14 6.70 4.96
N ILE A 202 -3.95 7.47 6.04
CA ILE A 202 -4.40 7.13 7.38
C ILE A 202 -5.03 8.39 7.98
N ASN A 203 -6.36 8.39 8.13
CA ASN A 203 -7.07 9.46 8.81
C ASN A 203 -7.00 9.27 10.35
N PRO A 204 -6.33 10.17 11.10
CA PRO A 204 -6.20 10.03 12.55
C PRO A 204 -7.54 10.17 13.30
N ASN A 205 -8.50 10.91 12.75
CA ASN A 205 -9.80 11.15 13.38
C ASN A 205 -10.72 9.92 13.37
N TRP A 206 -10.32 8.87 12.66
CA TRP A 206 -11.09 7.64 12.52
C TRP A 206 -10.56 6.54 13.45
N LEU A 207 -9.56 6.81 14.29
CA LEU A 207 -8.95 5.78 15.11
C LEU A 207 -9.12 6.07 16.60
N PRO A 208 -9.33 5.04 17.44
CA PRO A 208 -9.37 5.21 18.89
C PRO A 208 -8.09 5.85 19.45
N SER A 209 -6.95 5.46 18.88
CA SER A 209 -5.65 6.09 19.10
C SER A 209 -5.18 6.71 17.79
N PRO A 210 -5.06 8.06 17.72
CA PRO A 210 -4.66 8.73 16.49
C PRO A 210 -3.28 8.26 16.00
N ILE A 211 -3.25 7.68 14.80
CA ILE A 211 -2.02 7.45 14.03
C ILE A 211 -2.18 8.07 12.65
N THR A 212 -1.06 8.26 11.97
CA THR A 212 -0.98 8.95 10.68
C THR A 212 -0.07 8.18 9.72
N LEU A 213 -0.03 8.59 8.46
CA LEU A 213 0.86 7.98 7.47
C LEU A 213 2.34 8.15 7.84
N HIS A 214 2.70 9.21 8.57
CA HIS A 214 4.03 9.35 9.19
C HIS A 214 4.37 8.20 10.14
N HIS A 215 3.43 7.75 10.98
CA HIS A 215 3.67 6.62 11.89
C HIS A 215 3.94 5.32 11.12
N PHE A 216 3.29 5.13 9.97
CA PHE A 216 3.59 4.02 9.09
C PHE A 216 5.00 4.14 8.49
N ARG A 217 5.41 5.33 8.04
CA ARG A 217 6.78 5.57 7.59
C ARG A 217 7.81 5.32 8.69
N ASP A 218 7.53 5.71 9.92
CA ASP A 218 8.42 5.45 11.05
C ASP A 218 8.51 3.97 11.39
N PHE A 219 7.42 3.22 11.21
CA PHE A 219 7.45 1.77 11.28
C PHE A 219 8.35 1.14 10.19
N LEU A 220 8.31 1.65 8.96
CA LEU A 220 9.26 1.25 7.90
C LEU A 220 10.71 1.56 8.31
N ALA A 221 10.96 2.75 8.86
CA ALA A 221 12.28 3.17 9.30
C ALA A 221 12.82 2.34 10.47
N GLN A 222 11.97 1.97 11.44
CA GLN A 222 12.36 1.10 12.54
C GLN A 222 12.71 -0.31 12.05
N THR A 223 11.96 -0.80 11.06
CA THR A 223 12.16 -2.15 10.50
C THR A 223 13.43 -2.23 9.65
N TYR A 224 13.62 -1.26 8.74
CA TYR A 224 14.67 -1.30 7.73
C TYR A 224 15.91 -0.46 8.06
N GLY A 225 15.79 0.58 8.89
CA GLY A 225 16.90 1.47 9.26
C GLY A 225 17.94 0.85 10.19
N GLY A 226 17.65 -0.30 10.83
CA GLY A 226 18.55 -1.00 11.73
C GLY A 226 18.64 -0.39 13.14
N ARG A 227 19.20 -1.15 14.10
CA ARG A 227 19.46 -0.69 15.49
C ARG A 227 20.62 0.32 15.59
N ASN A 228 21.30 0.57 14.49
CA ASN A 228 22.39 1.53 14.38
C ASN A 228 21.82 2.96 14.29
N LYS A 229 21.28 3.43 15.43
CA LYS A 229 21.16 4.87 15.72
C LYS A 229 22.53 5.57 15.71
N HIS A 230 23.61 4.82 15.60
CA HIS A 230 24.96 5.30 15.36
C HIS A 230 25.45 4.77 14.00
N THR A 231 25.99 5.68 13.18
CA THR A 231 26.84 5.41 12.00
C THR A 231 26.17 4.98 10.68
N ILE A 232 25.29 5.81 10.12
CA ILE A 232 25.82 6.58 8.98
C ILE A 232 26.19 7.90 9.64
N SER A 233 27.48 8.12 9.83
CA SER A 233 27.95 9.49 9.97
C SER A 233 27.46 10.16 8.69
N LEU A 234 26.32 10.84 8.74
CA LEU A 234 26.11 12.01 7.89
C LEU A 234 27.34 12.84 8.21
N HIS A 235 28.42 12.67 7.43
CA HIS A 235 29.44 13.68 7.37
C HIS A 235 28.64 14.95 7.19
N GLN A 236 28.72 15.86 8.16
CA GLN A 236 28.08 17.16 8.06
C GLN A 236 28.28 17.60 6.62
N PRO A 237 27.19 17.75 5.85
CA PRO A 237 27.31 17.98 4.43
C PRO A 237 28.19 19.21 4.29
N SER A 238 29.44 19.02 3.83
CA SER A 238 30.34 20.16 3.67
C SER A 238 29.64 21.16 2.77
N ALA A 239 29.99 22.45 2.81
CA ALA A 239 29.38 23.42 1.89
C ALA A 239 29.47 23.03 0.38
N ARG A 240 30.28 22.00 0.05
CA ARG A 240 30.45 21.40 -1.28
C ARG A 240 29.63 20.13 -1.55
N SER A 241 28.92 19.57 -0.58
CA SER A 241 28.14 18.34 -0.80
C SER A 241 26.94 18.60 -1.71
N ARG A 242 26.74 17.74 -2.70
CA ARG A 242 25.63 17.80 -3.65
C ARG A 242 24.42 17.05 -3.07
N PRO A 243 23.19 17.59 -3.18
CA PRO A 243 22.00 16.82 -2.88
C PRO A 243 21.96 15.53 -3.70
N ARG A 244 21.73 14.41 -3.02
CA ARG A 244 21.51 13.08 -3.62
C ARG A 244 20.09 12.95 -4.14
N LEU A 245 19.93 12.67 -5.43
CA LEU A 245 18.67 12.42 -6.11
C LEU A 245 18.56 10.94 -6.47
N VAL A 246 17.54 10.26 -5.95
CA VAL A 246 17.17 8.94 -6.45
C VAL A 246 16.37 9.13 -7.73
N PHE A 247 16.89 8.62 -8.83
CA PHE A 247 16.21 8.58 -10.11
C PHE A 247 15.58 7.20 -10.32
N ALA A 248 14.30 7.09 -9.99
CA ALA A 248 13.50 5.90 -10.22
C ALA A 248 13.17 5.76 -11.71
N CYS A 249 13.92 4.89 -12.39
CA CYS A 249 13.81 4.65 -13.81
C CYS A 249 13.58 3.16 -14.10
N ARG A 250 13.35 2.86 -15.38
CA ARG A 250 13.24 1.51 -15.91
C ARG A 250 13.80 1.51 -17.33
N HIS A 251 14.50 0.44 -17.68
CA HIS A 251 15.06 0.29 -19.02
C HIS A 251 14.16 -0.52 -19.96
N HIS A 252 13.20 -1.27 -19.39
CA HIS A 252 12.30 -2.16 -20.13
C HIS A 252 10.86 -2.15 -19.57
N GLY A 253 9.91 -2.70 -20.33
CA GLY A 253 8.55 -2.99 -19.85
C GLY A 253 7.57 -1.81 -19.81
N GLY A 254 7.88 -0.74 -20.57
CA GLY A 254 7.03 0.44 -20.79
C GLY A 254 7.07 1.47 -19.66
N ARG A 255 6.83 2.75 -19.95
CA ARG A 255 7.18 3.94 -19.15
C ARG A 255 8.69 4.22 -19.09
N VAL A 256 9.39 3.87 -20.17
CA VAL A 256 10.81 4.10 -20.35
C VAL A 256 11.04 5.58 -20.69
N ILE A 257 12.10 6.17 -20.12
CA ILE A 257 12.59 7.48 -20.52
C ILE A 257 13.55 7.25 -21.69
N LEU A 258 13.12 7.57 -22.90
CA LEU A 258 13.81 7.26 -24.15
C LEU A 258 15.15 8.00 -24.30
N ASN A 259 15.26 9.19 -23.72
CA ASN A 259 16.48 9.99 -23.62
C ASN A 259 17.04 9.98 -22.19
N TYR A 260 17.18 8.78 -21.61
CA TYR A 260 17.62 8.58 -20.23
C TYR A 260 18.99 9.22 -19.95
N VAL A 261 19.96 9.04 -20.86
CA VAL A 261 21.33 9.55 -20.69
C VAL A 261 21.32 11.06 -20.58
N GLU A 262 20.59 11.74 -21.46
CA GLU A 262 20.50 13.19 -21.49
C GLU A 262 19.67 13.73 -20.31
N ALA A 263 18.61 13.02 -19.90
CA ALA A 263 17.84 13.38 -18.71
C ALA A 263 18.68 13.28 -17.43
N LYS A 264 19.47 12.21 -17.28
CA LYS A 264 20.41 12.05 -16.16
C LYS A 264 21.48 13.14 -16.19
N GLN A 265 22.05 13.43 -17.35
CA GLN A 265 23.03 14.51 -17.50
C GLN A 265 22.43 15.87 -17.08
N ALA A 266 21.19 16.18 -17.47
CA ALA A 266 20.53 17.42 -17.07
C ALA A 266 20.36 17.53 -15.54
N MET A 267 20.07 16.43 -14.84
CA MET A 267 20.01 16.39 -13.37
C MET A 267 21.39 16.65 -12.74
N GLU A 268 22.45 16.06 -13.31
CA GLU A 268 23.83 16.29 -12.88
C GLU A 268 24.29 17.72 -13.16
N GLU A 269 23.88 18.34 -14.27
CA GLU A 269 24.20 19.73 -14.62
C GLU A 269 23.51 20.74 -13.70
N VAL A 270 22.29 20.44 -13.23
CA VAL A 270 21.60 21.25 -12.20
C VAL A 270 22.30 21.16 -10.85
N GLY A 271 23.07 20.08 -10.60
CA GLY A 271 23.93 19.96 -9.43
C GLY A 271 23.65 18.75 -8.54
N PHE A 272 22.75 17.83 -8.92
CA PHE A 272 22.47 16.63 -8.12
C PHE A 272 23.60 15.59 -8.21
N GLU A 273 23.82 14.83 -7.14
CA GLU A 273 24.43 13.50 -7.23
C GLU A 273 23.31 12.50 -7.57
N VAL A 274 23.31 11.96 -8.80
CA VAL A 274 22.21 11.12 -9.28
C VAL A 274 22.48 9.65 -8.99
N ILE A 275 21.55 9.01 -8.30
CA ILE A 275 21.56 7.57 -8.00
C ILE A 275 20.49 6.91 -8.87
N GLU A 276 20.94 6.09 -9.80
CA GLU A 276 20.05 5.25 -10.59
C GLU A 276 19.36 4.21 -9.70
N PHE A 277 18.03 4.10 -9.83
CA PHE A 277 17.23 3.24 -8.98
C PHE A 277 16.17 2.50 -9.78
N GLU A 278 16.43 1.22 -10.05
CA GLU A 278 15.53 0.34 -10.79
C GLU A 278 15.10 -0.84 -9.90
N PRO A 279 14.10 -0.65 -9.01
CA PRO A 279 13.66 -1.72 -8.14
C PRO A 279 12.92 -2.79 -8.94
N THR A 280 13.31 -4.04 -8.75
CA THR A 280 12.66 -5.22 -9.30
C THR A 280 11.75 -5.87 -8.27
N ILE A 281 10.98 -6.87 -8.70
CA ILE A 281 10.13 -7.66 -7.80
C ILE A 281 10.93 -8.30 -6.66
N ASN A 282 12.19 -8.68 -6.91
CA ASN A 282 13.09 -9.35 -5.98
C ASN A 282 14.07 -8.41 -5.25
N SER A 283 13.99 -7.10 -5.47
CA SER A 283 14.89 -6.15 -4.81
C SER A 283 14.74 -6.20 -3.29
N ASN A 284 15.87 -6.11 -2.60
CA ASN A 284 15.93 -6.10 -1.15
C ASN A 284 15.34 -4.80 -0.60
N LEU A 285 14.26 -4.90 0.18
CA LEU A 285 13.58 -3.72 0.72
C LEU A 285 14.44 -2.93 1.69
N ARG A 286 15.35 -3.57 2.42
CA ARG A 286 16.26 -2.89 3.34
C ARG A 286 17.27 -2.02 2.59
N GLU A 287 17.81 -2.53 1.48
CA GLU A 287 18.72 -1.78 0.61
C GLU A 287 17.99 -0.62 -0.09
N ASN A 288 16.80 -0.89 -0.64
CA ASN A 288 15.96 0.15 -1.23
C ASN A 288 15.61 1.24 -0.22
N PHE A 289 15.26 0.87 1.00
CA PHE A 289 15.03 1.82 2.09
C PHE A 289 16.28 2.64 2.38
N ALA A 290 17.45 2.01 2.52
CA ALA A 290 18.70 2.72 2.80
C ALA A 290 19.04 3.75 1.70
N ILE A 291 18.89 3.39 0.42
CA ILE A 291 19.15 4.28 -0.71
C ILE A 291 18.21 5.49 -0.68
N VAL A 292 16.91 5.26 -0.60
CA VAL A 292 15.91 6.33 -0.66
C VAL A 292 15.93 7.20 0.58
N ASN A 293 16.00 6.60 1.78
CA ASN A 293 16.01 7.33 3.04
C ASN A 293 17.28 8.18 3.23
N SER A 294 18.42 7.75 2.68
CA SER A 294 19.67 8.53 2.72
C SER A 294 19.79 9.59 1.62
N SER A 295 18.76 9.72 0.77
CA SER A 295 18.72 10.70 -0.31
C SER A 295 17.96 11.97 0.09
N HIS A 296 18.01 12.97 -0.77
CA HIS A 296 17.40 14.29 -0.55
C HIS A 296 16.22 14.55 -1.48
N ALA A 297 16.07 13.75 -2.54
CA ALA A 297 14.98 13.86 -3.49
C ALA A 297 14.71 12.50 -4.14
N LEU A 298 13.48 12.29 -4.60
CA LEU A 298 13.09 11.19 -5.48
C LEU A 298 12.46 11.76 -6.75
N LEU A 299 12.82 11.19 -7.90
CA LEU A 299 12.25 11.55 -9.19
C LEU A 299 11.97 10.28 -9.99
N GLY A 300 10.83 10.21 -10.67
CA GLY A 300 10.59 9.14 -11.63
C GLY A 300 9.26 9.23 -12.35
N VAL A 301 9.06 8.33 -13.31
CA VAL A 301 7.80 8.20 -14.05
C VAL A 301 6.74 7.52 -13.20
N HIS A 302 5.51 8.03 -13.24
CA HIS A 302 4.37 7.48 -12.53
C HIS A 302 4.26 5.95 -12.71
N GLY A 303 4.22 5.23 -11.59
CA GLY A 303 4.00 3.80 -11.58
C GLY A 303 4.38 3.18 -10.26
N ALA A 304 4.20 1.86 -10.17
CA ALA A 304 4.39 1.10 -8.93
C ALA A 304 5.74 1.35 -8.23
N GLY A 305 6.81 1.55 -8.99
CA GLY A 305 8.15 1.83 -8.45
C GLY A 305 8.21 3.10 -7.60
N LEU A 306 7.36 4.10 -7.87
CA LEU A 306 7.34 5.33 -7.08
C LEU A 306 6.73 5.17 -5.69
N THR A 307 6.15 4.01 -5.34
CA THR A 307 5.73 3.69 -3.97
C THR A 307 6.87 3.80 -2.96
N HIS A 308 8.13 3.74 -3.42
CA HIS A 308 9.30 4.05 -2.60
C HIS A 308 9.35 5.48 -2.05
N PHE A 309 8.48 6.41 -2.48
CA PHE A 309 8.32 7.71 -1.82
C PHE A 309 7.98 7.59 -0.32
N LEU A 310 7.37 6.47 0.11
CA LEU A 310 7.15 6.14 1.52
C LEU A 310 8.45 6.03 2.34
N PHE A 311 9.60 5.83 1.68
CA PHE A 311 10.91 5.72 2.32
C PHE A 311 11.63 7.08 2.41
N LEU A 312 11.09 8.13 1.80
CA LEU A 312 11.67 9.47 1.91
C LEU A 312 11.56 10.00 3.34
N ARG A 313 12.46 10.92 3.66
CA ARG A 313 12.40 11.70 4.89
C ARG A 313 11.42 12.86 4.72
N PRO A 314 10.64 13.23 5.75
CA PRO A 314 9.79 14.42 5.72
C PRO A 314 10.60 15.66 5.32
N GLY A 315 10.04 16.52 4.47
CA GLY A 315 10.70 17.69 3.88
C GLY A 315 11.45 17.42 2.57
N SER A 316 11.63 16.14 2.18
CA SER A 316 12.26 15.82 0.89
C SER A 316 11.32 16.18 -0.27
N PRO A 317 11.81 16.80 -1.35
CA PRO A 317 11.06 16.92 -2.59
C PRO A 317 10.88 15.58 -3.30
N PHE A 318 9.70 15.43 -3.90
CA PHE A 318 9.34 14.28 -4.72
C PHE A 318 8.76 14.76 -6.05
N LEU A 319 9.50 14.54 -7.15
CA LEU A 319 9.10 14.95 -8.49
C LEU A 319 8.58 13.77 -9.30
N GLN A 320 7.28 13.79 -9.61
CA GLN A 320 6.65 12.77 -10.42
C GLN A 320 6.52 13.23 -11.88
N ILE A 321 6.94 12.39 -12.82
CA ILE A 321 6.64 12.55 -14.25
C ILE A 321 5.31 11.84 -14.55
N VAL A 322 4.33 12.58 -15.05
CA VAL A 322 2.97 12.11 -15.33
C VAL A 322 2.77 11.99 -16.84
N LEU A 323 2.47 10.77 -17.29
CA LEU A 323 2.20 10.49 -18.70
C LEU A 323 0.77 10.87 -19.07
N ILE A 324 0.47 10.94 -20.37
CA ILE A 324 -0.87 11.26 -20.87
C ILE A 324 -1.88 10.22 -20.36
N GLY A 325 -3.04 10.70 -19.90
CA GLY A 325 -4.12 9.86 -19.39
C GLY A 325 -3.88 9.30 -17.98
N GLN A 326 -2.90 9.83 -17.25
CA GLN A 326 -2.57 9.37 -15.88
C GLN A 326 -2.84 10.43 -14.80
N ASP A 327 -3.54 11.52 -15.10
CA ASP A 327 -3.80 12.62 -14.16
C ASP A 327 -4.46 12.15 -12.85
N GLU A 328 -5.55 11.40 -12.95
CA GLU A 328 -6.28 10.88 -11.78
C GLU A 328 -5.47 9.81 -11.01
N PRO A 329 -4.86 8.80 -11.66
CA PRO A 329 -3.92 7.90 -10.99
C PRO A 329 -2.77 8.62 -10.29
N ALA A 330 -2.16 9.63 -10.93
CA ALA A 330 -1.08 10.41 -10.36
C ALA A 330 -1.51 11.13 -9.08
N GLU A 331 -2.71 11.73 -9.13
CA GLU A 331 -3.31 12.40 -8.00
C GLU A 331 -3.51 11.45 -6.81
N ILE A 332 -4.20 10.35 -7.04
CA ILE A 332 -4.62 9.44 -5.96
C ILE A 332 -3.44 8.66 -5.39
N CYS A 333 -2.50 8.23 -6.23
CA CYS A 333 -1.40 7.37 -5.79
C CYS A 333 -0.30 8.12 -5.03
N PHE A 334 -0.03 9.37 -5.40
CA PHE A 334 1.23 10.04 -5.03
C PHE A 334 1.06 11.51 -4.66
N ARG A 335 0.27 12.30 -5.40
CA ARG A 335 0.03 13.71 -5.03
C ARG A 335 -0.67 13.85 -3.69
N ASN A 336 -1.83 13.21 -3.54
CA ASN A 336 -2.66 13.32 -2.33
C ASN A 336 -1.97 12.72 -1.09
N PRO A 337 -1.25 11.58 -1.17
CA PRO A 337 -0.49 11.03 -0.05
C PRO A 337 0.72 11.86 0.40
N SER A 338 1.35 12.61 -0.51
CA SER A 338 2.65 13.27 -0.24
C SER A 338 2.61 14.28 0.93
N PRO A 339 1.60 15.18 1.05
CA PRO A 339 1.50 16.07 2.21
C PRO A 339 1.34 15.34 3.55
N TYR A 340 0.69 14.17 3.58
CA TYR A 340 0.54 13.37 4.81
C TYR A 340 1.85 12.70 5.27
N LEU A 341 2.87 12.70 4.41
CA LEU A 341 4.25 12.31 4.71
C LEU A 341 5.18 13.53 4.87
N GLY A 342 4.64 14.74 4.80
CA GLY A 342 5.40 15.98 4.85
C GLY A 342 6.34 16.16 3.66
N LEU A 343 6.03 15.58 2.49
CA LEU A 343 6.87 15.69 1.29
C LEU A 343 6.51 16.90 0.45
N ASP A 344 7.53 17.51 -0.17
CA ASP A 344 7.37 18.60 -1.13
C ASP A 344 7.09 18.00 -2.52
N TYR A 345 5.81 17.74 -2.84
CA TYR A 345 5.43 17.15 -4.13
C TYR A 345 5.55 18.14 -5.29
N LEU A 346 6.14 17.68 -6.40
CA LEU A 346 6.18 18.36 -7.69
C LEU A 346 5.70 17.41 -8.78
N GLU A 347 5.14 17.96 -9.85
CA GLU A 347 4.58 17.21 -10.96
C GLU A 347 5.04 17.78 -12.30
N TYR A 348 5.63 16.93 -13.14
CA TYR A 348 5.92 17.23 -14.54
C TYR A 348 4.98 16.45 -15.44
N LYS A 349 3.97 17.13 -15.98
CA LYS A 349 3.08 16.53 -16.99
C LYS A 349 3.72 16.65 -18.37
N ILE A 350 3.84 15.51 -19.03
CA ILE A 350 4.41 15.47 -20.38
C ILE A 350 3.43 16.11 -21.38
N ASN A 351 3.96 16.67 -22.45
CA ASN A 351 3.17 17.09 -23.60
C ASN A 351 3.03 15.94 -24.62
N VAL A 352 2.12 16.11 -25.57
CA VAL A 352 1.91 15.19 -26.70
C VAL A 352 3.21 14.89 -27.46
N TYR A 353 4.09 15.89 -27.62
CA TYR A 353 5.36 15.75 -28.33
C TYR A 353 6.45 14.96 -27.59
N GLU A 354 6.25 14.71 -26.29
CA GLU A 354 7.15 13.90 -25.48
C GLU A 354 6.70 12.45 -25.40
N SER A 355 5.47 12.13 -25.83
CA SER A 355 4.92 10.78 -25.75
C SER A 355 5.38 9.92 -26.93
N SER A 356 5.74 8.66 -26.66
CA SER A 356 6.01 7.67 -27.73
C SER A 356 4.80 7.33 -28.60
N TYR A 357 3.61 7.84 -28.22
CA TYR A 357 2.37 7.68 -28.95
C TYR A 357 2.18 8.68 -30.08
N LEU A 358 2.96 9.75 -30.13
CA LEU A 358 2.88 10.74 -31.22
C LEU A 358 3.01 10.08 -32.59
N ASP A 359 4.06 9.27 -32.80
CA ASP A 359 4.32 8.62 -34.09
C ASP A 359 3.28 7.53 -34.40
N LYS A 360 2.63 6.97 -33.38
CA LYS A 360 1.70 5.85 -33.52
C LYS A 360 0.27 6.29 -33.86
N TYR A 361 -0.20 7.38 -33.24
CA TYR A 361 -1.58 7.83 -33.35
C TYR A 361 -1.71 9.16 -34.11
N GLY A 362 -0.64 9.96 -34.17
CA GLY A 362 -0.67 11.31 -34.72
C GLY A 362 -1.12 12.35 -33.70
N GLN A 363 -0.70 13.60 -33.91
CA GLN A 363 -0.82 14.66 -32.90
C GLN A 363 -2.26 15.01 -32.50
N ASP A 364 -3.25 14.78 -33.37
CA ASP A 364 -4.65 15.21 -33.19
C ASP A 364 -5.55 14.06 -32.70
N ASP A 365 -4.97 12.87 -32.44
CA ASP A 365 -5.72 11.71 -32.00
C ASP A 365 -6.28 11.88 -30.58
N VAL A 366 -7.46 11.31 -30.34
CA VAL A 366 -8.17 11.32 -29.05
C VAL A 366 -7.33 10.68 -27.94
N VAL A 367 -6.46 9.72 -28.26
CA VAL A 367 -5.54 9.08 -27.31
C VAL A 367 -4.57 10.08 -26.67
N LEU A 368 -4.17 11.12 -27.41
CA LEU A 368 -3.23 12.11 -26.92
C LEU A 368 -3.94 13.33 -26.32
N ASN A 369 -5.03 13.79 -26.95
CA ASN A 369 -5.63 15.09 -26.62
C ASN A 369 -6.87 15.01 -25.72
N ASN A 370 -7.52 13.85 -25.66
CA ASN A 370 -8.72 13.69 -24.84
C ASN A 370 -8.81 12.29 -24.20
N PRO A 371 -7.79 11.93 -23.37
CA PRO A 371 -7.80 10.66 -22.66
C PRO A 371 -9.01 10.54 -21.71
N GLU A 372 -9.50 11.65 -21.16
CA GLU A 372 -10.67 11.67 -20.26
C GLU A 372 -11.94 11.14 -20.95
N ALA A 373 -12.15 11.46 -22.24
CA ALA A 373 -13.29 10.94 -23.00
C ALA A 373 -13.22 9.42 -23.17
N LEU A 374 -12.01 8.85 -23.32
CA LEU A 374 -11.80 7.41 -23.42
C LEU A 374 -11.96 6.72 -22.05
N LEU A 375 -11.55 7.40 -20.97
CA LEU A 375 -11.62 6.91 -19.60
C LEU A 375 -12.99 7.13 -18.94
N LYS A 376 -13.97 7.70 -19.66
CA LYS A 376 -15.26 8.08 -19.08
C LYS A 376 -16.02 6.90 -18.44
N ASP A 377 -15.85 5.70 -19.01
CA ASP A 377 -16.49 4.45 -18.58
C ASP A 377 -15.56 3.60 -17.70
N GLY A 378 -14.43 4.18 -17.25
CA GLY A 378 -13.44 3.55 -16.40
C GLY A 378 -12.34 2.80 -17.15
N TRP A 379 -11.54 2.06 -16.38
CA TRP A 379 -10.33 1.38 -16.84
C TRP A 379 -10.60 -0.05 -17.32
N ASN A 380 -10.85 -0.23 -18.62
CA ASN A 380 -10.82 -1.56 -19.24
C ASN A 380 -9.37 -2.04 -19.50
N LYS A 381 -9.20 -3.30 -19.89
CA LYS A 381 -7.87 -3.91 -20.06
C LYS A 381 -7.05 -3.19 -21.13
N GLU A 382 -7.70 -2.79 -22.22
CA GLU A 382 -7.07 -2.10 -23.35
C GLU A 382 -6.56 -0.71 -22.95
N LEU A 383 -7.36 0.06 -22.19
CA LEU A 383 -7.00 1.38 -21.69
C LEU A 383 -5.93 1.31 -20.60
N GLN A 384 -5.96 0.30 -19.73
CA GLN A 384 -4.87 0.04 -18.79
C GLN A 384 -3.56 -0.25 -19.53
N GLU A 385 -3.61 -1.10 -20.56
CA GLU A 385 -2.44 -1.43 -21.35
C GLU A 385 -1.89 -0.22 -22.12
N LEU A 386 -2.79 0.61 -22.66
CA LEU A 386 -2.46 1.86 -23.34
C LEU A 386 -1.82 2.86 -22.37
N TYR A 387 -2.56 3.38 -21.40
CA TYR A 387 -2.06 4.50 -20.61
C TYR A 387 -1.14 4.08 -19.47
N LEU A 388 -1.33 2.92 -18.83
CA LEU A 388 -0.60 2.56 -17.59
C LEU A 388 0.60 1.64 -17.82
N ILE A 389 0.79 1.11 -19.03
CA ILE A 389 1.86 0.17 -19.36
C ILE A 389 2.71 0.66 -20.52
N LYS A 390 2.13 0.81 -21.72
CA LYS A 390 2.91 0.88 -22.98
C LYS A 390 3.43 2.26 -23.38
N GLN A 391 3.02 3.32 -22.68
CA GLN A 391 3.44 4.68 -23.04
C GLN A 391 4.85 4.95 -22.50
N ASP A 392 5.77 5.32 -23.40
CA ASP A 392 7.12 5.76 -23.07
C ASP A 392 7.24 7.27 -23.28
N VAL A 393 8.28 7.89 -22.74
CA VAL A 393 8.47 9.34 -22.77
C VAL A 393 9.87 9.71 -23.26
N LYS A 394 9.95 10.66 -24.18
CA LYS A 394 11.17 11.40 -24.52
C LYS A 394 11.04 12.80 -23.94
N LEU A 395 11.74 13.07 -22.84
CA LEU A 395 11.62 14.33 -22.09
C LEU A 395 12.13 15.51 -22.92
N ASP A 396 11.34 16.58 -22.98
CA ASP A 396 11.79 17.88 -23.44
C ASP A 396 12.62 18.52 -22.33
N LEU A 397 13.94 18.42 -22.46
CA LEU A 397 14.87 18.89 -21.42
C LEU A 397 14.79 20.41 -21.18
N SER A 398 14.34 21.20 -22.17
CA SER A 398 14.18 22.64 -21.98
C SER A 398 13.00 22.94 -21.06
N ARG A 399 11.90 22.20 -21.22
CA ARG A 399 10.71 22.29 -20.35
C ARG A 399 10.91 21.61 -19.01
N PHE A 400 11.70 20.54 -18.96
CA PHE A 400 11.94 19.77 -17.75
C PHE A 400 12.92 20.47 -16.81
N ARG A 401 13.90 21.22 -17.33
CA ARG A 401 14.94 21.87 -16.54
C ARG A 401 14.43 22.78 -15.42
N PRO A 402 13.42 23.66 -15.61
CA PRO A 402 12.86 24.44 -14.50
C PRO A 402 12.35 23.59 -13.32
N TYR A 403 11.77 22.42 -13.58
CA TYR A 403 11.31 21.50 -12.52
C TYR A 403 12.49 20.87 -11.79
N LEU A 404 13.57 20.53 -12.50
CA LEU A 404 14.82 20.06 -11.90
C LEU A 404 15.44 21.12 -11.00
N GLU A 405 15.50 22.37 -11.45
CA GLU A 405 16.04 23.51 -10.67
C GLU A 405 15.21 23.78 -9.40
N GLU A 406 13.87 23.73 -9.50
CA GLU A 406 13.00 23.86 -8.34
C GLU A 406 13.20 22.71 -7.34
N THR A 407 13.23 21.47 -7.85
CA THR A 407 13.48 20.27 -7.04
C THR A 407 14.83 20.36 -6.35
N TYR A 408 15.88 20.83 -7.04
CA TYR A 408 17.22 21.02 -6.49
C TYR A 408 17.22 22.05 -5.37
N LYS A 409 16.57 23.20 -5.58
CA LYS A 409 16.44 24.24 -4.56
C LYS A 409 15.77 23.72 -3.29
N LYS A 410 14.70 22.93 -3.44
CA LYS A 410 14.01 22.27 -2.30
C LYS A 410 14.91 21.24 -1.62
N ALA A 411 15.60 20.40 -2.38
CA ALA A 411 16.51 19.38 -1.87
C ALA A 411 17.70 19.99 -1.13
N LYS A 412 18.27 21.08 -1.62
CA LYS A 412 19.37 21.81 -0.98
C LYS A 412 18.91 22.41 0.36
N ARG A 413 17.73 23.05 0.39
CA ARG A 413 17.14 23.57 1.64
C ARG A 413 16.88 22.46 2.65
N PHE A 414 16.39 21.32 2.19
CA PHE A 414 16.19 20.14 3.04
C PHE A 414 17.52 19.62 3.61
N MET A 415 18.54 19.46 2.75
CA MET A 415 19.89 19.04 3.13
C MET A 415 20.56 20.00 4.13
N GLU A 416 20.36 21.31 4.02
CA GLU A 416 20.88 22.30 4.99
C GLU A 416 20.21 22.20 6.36
N LYS A 417 18.92 21.85 6.41
CA LYS A 417 18.16 21.76 7.66
C LYS A 417 18.45 20.48 8.45
N GLU A 418 18.70 19.38 7.74
CA GLU A 418 18.90 18.04 8.31
C GLU A 418 20.37 17.59 8.32
N GLY A 419 21.30 18.48 7.95
CA GLY A 419 22.73 18.22 7.79
C GLY A 419 23.56 18.29 9.06
#